data_AF-A0A1J1HVV1-F1
#
_entry.id   AF-A0A1J1HVV1-F1
#
_cell.length_a   1.000
_cell.length_b   1.000
_cell.length_c   1.000
_cell.angle_alpha   90.00
_cell.angle_beta   90.00
_cell.angle_gamma   90.00
#
_symmetry.space_group_name_H-M   'P 1'
#
loop_
_entity.id
_entity.type
_entity.pdbx_description
1 polymer ?
#
loop_
_entity_poly.entity_id
_entity_poly.type
_entity_poly.pdbx_seq_one_letter_code
_entity_poly.pdbx_strand_id
1 'polypeptide(L)'
;MRTANTQSLHTSNKKAMRPFPLHFTGLKKGSEMFAAMNRHNGRQNWGIWHEESYLDFFDKTKLIYLTSESENVLDTLEPGAVYVIGGLVDFNRHKNLCNRIALENGIRTARLPLSENVVMKNSPVLPIDQCFDIILGVSQGKTWQKSIMDVLSYRRLLAPTNNVQTPESSKNEQSGIVSGPIKMESDMEKAYENEQSGIVDDPIKSKSDMEYASDKLRFEEARKKLNQAVKMDSSEMFN
;
A
#
# COMPACT_ATOMS: atom_id res chain seq x y z
N MET A 1 -1.21 -15.06 4.09
CA MET A 1 -1.07 -13.88 4.98
C MET A 1 0.01 -14.19 6.00
N ARG A 2 0.79 -13.23 6.50
CA ARG A 2 1.60 -13.45 7.71
C ARG A 2 0.80 -12.94 8.90
N THR A 3 0.85 -13.64 10.04
CA THR A 3 0.09 -13.24 11.25
C THR A 3 0.52 -11.87 11.78
N ALA A 4 1.80 -11.51 11.60
CA ALA A 4 2.33 -10.19 11.97
C ALA A 4 1.57 -9.04 11.29
N ASN A 5 1.23 -9.18 10.01
CA ASN A 5 0.48 -8.16 9.28
C ASN A 5 -0.94 -8.03 9.86
N THR A 6 -1.55 -9.14 10.28
CA THR A 6 -2.87 -9.14 10.94
C THR A 6 -2.85 -8.41 12.27
N GLN A 7 -1.79 -8.60 13.06
CA GLN A 7 -1.62 -7.89 14.33
C GLN A 7 -1.39 -6.39 14.10
N SER A 8 -0.61 -6.03 13.07
CA SER A 8 -0.35 -4.62 12.72
C SER A 8 -1.64 -3.92 12.31
N LEU A 9 -2.43 -4.54 11.43
CA LEU A 9 -3.76 -4.08 11.02
C LEU A 9 -4.65 -3.75 12.22
N HIS A 10 -4.79 -4.70 13.15
CA HIS A 10 -5.58 -4.51 14.36
C HIS A 10 -5.07 -3.33 15.19
N THR A 11 -3.75 -3.25 15.37
CA THR A 11 -3.12 -2.19 16.16
C THR A 11 -3.37 -0.81 15.58
N SER A 12 -3.20 -0.64 14.27
CA SER A 12 -3.50 0.62 13.57
C SER A 12 -4.98 0.96 13.66
N ASN A 13 -5.86 -0.01 13.41
CA ASN A 13 -7.31 0.19 13.44
C ASN A 13 -7.80 0.62 14.82
N LYS A 14 -7.32 -0.03 15.88
CA LYS A 14 -7.71 0.27 17.28
C LYS A 14 -7.32 1.70 17.69
N LYS A 15 -6.26 2.24 17.12
CA LYS A 15 -5.77 3.61 17.40
C LYS A 15 -6.44 4.67 16.54
N ALA A 16 -7.21 4.29 15.52
CA ALA A 16 -7.83 5.23 14.61
C ALA A 16 -8.96 6.01 15.31
N MET A 17 -9.14 7.27 14.89
CA MET A 17 -10.28 8.08 15.33
C MET A 17 -11.61 7.46 14.89
N ARG A 18 -11.61 6.82 13.71
CA ARG A 18 -12.75 6.07 13.16
C ARG A 18 -12.26 4.71 12.69
N PRO A 19 -12.25 3.70 13.59
CA PRO A 19 -11.86 2.34 13.23
C PRO A 19 -12.83 1.73 12.21
N PHE A 20 -12.31 0.95 11.28
CA PHE A 20 -13.13 0.12 10.40
C PHE A 20 -13.64 -1.13 11.13
N PRO A 21 -14.84 -1.62 10.80
CA PRO A 21 -15.25 -2.98 11.14
C PRO A 21 -14.41 -3.97 10.32
N LEU A 22 -13.41 -4.59 10.96
CA LEU A 22 -12.54 -5.57 10.29
C LEU A 22 -13.23 -6.93 10.20
N HIS A 23 -13.26 -7.49 8.99
CA HIS A 23 -13.72 -8.85 8.72
C HIS A 23 -12.56 -9.68 8.17
N PHE A 24 -12.28 -10.81 8.81
CA PHE A 24 -11.33 -11.81 8.34
C PHE A 24 -12.12 -12.99 7.80
N THR A 25 -12.02 -13.27 6.51
CA THR A 25 -12.88 -14.23 5.81
C THR A 25 -12.08 -15.37 5.18
N GLY A 26 -12.74 -16.49 4.90
CA GLY A 26 -12.13 -17.67 4.29
C GLY A 26 -11.14 -18.41 5.19
N LEU A 27 -11.14 -18.15 6.50
CA LEU A 27 -10.21 -18.78 7.44
C LEU A 27 -10.72 -20.16 7.87
N LYS A 28 -10.53 -21.16 7.01
CA LYS A 28 -10.99 -22.54 7.28
C LYS A 28 -10.38 -23.10 8.56
N LYS A 29 -11.22 -23.67 9.43
CA LYS A 29 -10.76 -24.47 10.59
C LYS A 29 -9.80 -25.56 10.14
N GLY A 30 -8.78 -25.80 10.95
CA GLY A 30 -7.74 -26.79 10.67
C GLY A 30 -6.67 -26.36 9.65
N SER A 31 -6.84 -25.23 8.96
CA SER A 31 -5.77 -24.68 8.11
C SER A 31 -4.56 -24.22 8.93
N GLU A 32 -3.38 -24.20 8.30
CA GLU A 32 -2.17 -23.66 8.92
C GLU A 32 -2.35 -22.20 9.38
N MET A 33 -3.07 -21.39 8.59
CA MET A 33 -3.37 -20.00 8.94
C MET A 33 -4.26 -19.92 10.18
N PHE A 34 -5.28 -20.77 10.29
CA PHE A 34 -6.15 -20.83 11.45
C PHE A 34 -5.36 -21.22 12.70
N ALA A 35 -4.51 -22.24 12.60
CA ALA A 35 -3.64 -22.66 13.69
C ALA A 35 -2.64 -21.57 14.10
N ALA A 36 -1.99 -20.92 13.14
CA ALA A 36 -1.04 -19.84 13.39
C ALA A 36 -1.73 -18.63 14.06
N MET A 37 -2.94 -18.28 13.61
CA MET A 37 -3.69 -17.15 14.19
C MET A 37 -4.13 -17.46 15.63
N ASN A 38 -4.56 -18.68 15.92
CA ASN A 38 -4.97 -19.11 17.27
C ASN A 38 -3.84 -19.06 18.31
N ARG A 39 -2.58 -18.98 17.90
CA ARG A 39 -1.45 -18.79 18.84
C ARG A 39 -1.38 -17.37 19.40
N HIS A 40 -2.08 -16.41 18.79
CA HIS A 40 -2.09 -15.02 19.24
C HIS A 40 -3.19 -14.80 20.29
N ASN A 41 -2.77 -14.52 21.52
CA ASN A 41 -3.68 -14.17 22.61
C ASN A 41 -4.49 -12.93 22.25
N GLY A 42 -5.82 -13.01 22.38
CA GLY A 42 -6.71 -11.87 22.15
C GLY A 42 -7.11 -11.64 20.70
N ARG A 43 -6.78 -12.55 19.76
CA ARG A 43 -7.18 -12.42 18.33
C ARG A 43 -8.69 -12.25 18.14
N GLN A 44 -9.49 -12.79 19.05
CA GLN A 44 -10.95 -12.70 19.01
C GLN A 44 -11.44 -11.25 19.11
N ASN A 45 -10.61 -10.35 19.64
CA ASN A 45 -10.91 -8.93 19.77
C ASN A 45 -10.39 -8.11 18.57
N TRP A 46 -9.78 -8.76 17.56
CA TRP A 46 -9.16 -8.04 16.45
C TRP A 46 -10.15 -7.64 15.35
N GLY A 47 -11.28 -8.34 15.28
CA GLY A 47 -12.32 -8.16 14.28
C GLY A 47 -13.27 -9.36 14.28
N ILE A 48 -14.11 -9.45 13.26
CA ILE A 48 -15.07 -10.54 13.07
C ILE A 48 -14.42 -11.59 12.17
N TRP A 49 -14.46 -12.85 12.59
CA TRP A 49 -13.82 -13.96 11.90
C TRP A 49 -14.86 -14.89 11.27
N HIS A 50 -14.68 -15.19 9.99
CA HIS A 50 -15.57 -16.03 9.17
C HIS A 50 -14.77 -17.17 8.53
N GLU A 51 -15.34 -18.36 8.51
CA GLU A 51 -14.80 -19.48 7.73
C GLU A 51 -15.27 -19.42 6.27
N GLU A 52 -16.41 -18.78 6.08
CA GLU A 52 -17.10 -18.48 4.83
C GLU A 52 -16.33 -17.44 4.02
N SER A 53 -16.56 -17.46 2.71
CA SER A 53 -16.07 -16.42 1.82
C SER A 53 -16.81 -15.12 2.11
N TYR A 54 -16.14 -13.98 1.90
CA TYR A 54 -16.80 -12.68 1.90
C TYR A 54 -17.95 -12.59 0.87
N LEU A 55 -17.92 -13.45 -0.16
CA LEU A 55 -18.98 -13.60 -1.17
C LEU A 55 -20.29 -14.15 -0.59
N ASP A 56 -20.22 -14.90 0.51
CA ASP A 56 -21.38 -15.65 1.02
C ASP A 56 -22.33 -14.76 1.82
N PHE A 57 -21.88 -13.60 2.29
CA PHE A 57 -22.64 -12.77 3.23
C PHE A 57 -22.56 -11.25 3.02
N PHE A 58 -21.65 -10.75 2.18
CA PHE A 58 -21.70 -9.34 1.75
C PHE A 58 -22.47 -9.18 0.45
N ASP A 59 -23.22 -8.08 0.34
CA ASP A 59 -23.82 -7.65 -0.91
C ASP A 59 -22.73 -7.38 -1.94
N LYS A 60 -22.71 -8.20 -2.99
CA LYS A 60 -21.74 -8.17 -4.08
C LYS A 60 -21.65 -6.82 -4.77
N THR A 61 -22.75 -6.06 -4.83
CA THR A 61 -22.77 -4.72 -5.45
C THR A 61 -21.96 -3.69 -4.68
N LYS A 62 -21.74 -3.93 -3.37
CA LYS A 62 -20.97 -3.06 -2.47
C LYS A 62 -19.49 -3.46 -2.38
N LEU A 63 -19.12 -4.62 -2.89
CA LEU A 63 -17.75 -5.12 -2.83
C LEU A 63 -16.84 -4.38 -3.83
N ILE A 64 -15.67 -3.96 -3.35
CA ILE A 64 -14.56 -3.46 -4.17
C ILE A 64 -13.31 -4.25 -3.79
N TYR A 65 -12.78 -5.04 -4.71
CA TYR A 65 -11.56 -5.81 -4.50
C TYR A 65 -10.33 -4.96 -4.84
N LEU A 66 -9.44 -4.79 -3.87
CA LEU A 66 -8.21 -4.01 -4.05
C LEU A 66 -7.06 -4.87 -4.57
N THR A 67 -6.53 -4.50 -5.72
CA THR A 67 -5.47 -5.24 -6.42
C THR A 67 -4.63 -4.27 -7.25
N SER A 68 -3.30 -4.43 -7.28
CA SER A 68 -2.40 -3.52 -8.00
C SER A 68 -2.59 -3.54 -9.52
N GLU A 69 -3.21 -4.60 -10.04
CA GLU A 69 -3.40 -4.87 -11.46
C GLU A 69 -4.75 -4.37 -11.98
N SER A 70 -5.57 -3.73 -11.15
CA SER A 70 -6.83 -3.14 -11.63
C SER A 70 -6.53 -1.95 -12.54
N GLU A 71 -7.30 -1.82 -13.62
CA GLU A 71 -7.28 -0.65 -14.48
C GLU A 71 -7.96 0.56 -13.82
N ASN A 72 -8.86 0.32 -12.86
CA ASN A 72 -9.59 1.38 -12.18
C ASN A 72 -8.78 1.94 -11.01
N VAL A 73 -8.69 3.27 -10.93
CA VAL A 73 -8.04 3.96 -9.82
C VAL A 73 -9.05 4.24 -8.72
N LEU A 74 -8.70 3.97 -7.47
CA LEU A 74 -9.51 4.34 -6.32
C LEU A 74 -9.26 5.82 -5.97
N ASP A 75 -9.99 6.72 -6.61
CA ASP A 75 -9.82 8.17 -6.43
C ASP A 75 -10.49 8.68 -5.14
N THR A 76 -11.59 8.07 -4.71
CA THR A 76 -12.34 8.44 -3.50
C THR A 76 -12.87 7.23 -2.78
N LEU A 77 -12.96 7.28 -1.44
CA LEU A 77 -13.61 6.23 -0.67
C LEU A 77 -15.14 6.39 -0.74
N GLU A 78 -15.80 5.41 -1.36
CA GLU A 78 -17.26 5.31 -1.46
C GLU A 78 -17.90 4.97 -0.09
N PRO A 79 -18.86 5.79 0.40
CA PRO A 79 -19.64 5.45 1.59
C PRO A 79 -20.46 4.18 1.39
N GLY A 80 -20.41 3.26 2.35
CA GLY A 80 -21.15 1.99 2.31
C GLY A 80 -20.52 0.90 1.45
N ALA A 81 -19.41 1.18 0.76
CA ALA A 81 -18.63 0.15 0.07
C ALA A 81 -17.85 -0.73 1.07
N VAL A 82 -17.59 -1.97 0.66
CA VAL A 82 -16.81 -2.96 1.40
C VAL A 82 -15.54 -3.25 0.61
N TYR A 83 -14.41 -2.78 1.13
CA TYR A 83 -13.10 -2.97 0.50
C TYR A 83 -12.49 -4.31 0.91
N VAL A 84 -12.15 -5.13 -0.08
CA VAL A 84 -11.53 -6.44 0.13
C VAL A 84 -10.04 -6.33 -0.18
N ILE A 85 -9.19 -6.72 0.76
CA ILE A 85 -7.74 -6.83 0.55
C ILE A 85 -7.34 -8.30 0.59
N GLY A 86 -6.62 -8.77 -0.43
CA GLY A 86 -6.19 -10.16 -0.52
C GLY A 86 -5.29 -10.57 0.64
N GLY A 87 -5.67 -11.62 1.36
CA GLY A 87 -4.86 -12.24 2.42
C GLY A 87 -3.70 -13.11 1.88
N LEU A 88 -3.29 -12.95 0.63
CA LEU A 88 -2.24 -13.76 0.01
C LEU A 88 -0.86 -13.12 0.25
N VAL A 89 0.16 -13.95 0.48
CA VAL A 89 1.57 -13.52 0.49
C VAL A 89 2.29 -14.42 -0.49
N ASP A 90 2.22 -14.06 -1.77
CA ASP A 90 2.82 -14.83 -2.87
C ASP A 90 4.05 -14.13 -3.47
N PHE A 91 4.50 -13.00 -2.91
CA PHE A 91 5.54 -12.16 -3.50
C PHE A 91 5.22 -11.76 -4.96
N ASN A 92 3.93 -11.64 -5.33
CA ASN A 92 3.48 -11.41 -6.69
C ASN A 92 3.93 -12.48 -7.71
N ARG A 93 4.15 -13.72 -7.25
CA ARG A 93 4.44 -14.86 -8.14
C ARG A 93 3.28 -15.16 -9.08
N HIS A 94 2.03 -14.90 -8.66
CA HIS A 94 0.85 -15.09 -9.48
C HIS A 94 0.25 -13.76 -9.91
N LYS A 95 0.93 -13.08 -10.84
CA LYS A 95 0.43 -11.84 -11.46
C LYS A 95 -1.02 -12.01 -11.91
N ASN A 96 -1.85 -11.00 -11.65
CA ASN A 96 -3.28 -10.93 -11.99
C ASN A 96 -4.21 -11.95 -11.31
N LEU A 97 -3.74 -12.80 -10.38
CA LEU A 97 -4.61 -13.83 -9.78
C LEU A 97 -5.82 -13.23 -9.05
N CYS A 98 -5.57 -12.28 -8.14
CA CYS A 98 -6.64 -11.65 -7.35
C CYS A 98 -7.60 -10.84 -8.24
N ASN A 99 -7.07 -10.05 -9.18
CA ASN A 99 -7.88 -9.29 -10.12
C ASN A 99 -8.77 -10.20 -10.96
N ARG A 100 -8.21 -11.29 -11.53
CA ARG A 100 -8.96 -12.26 -12.33
C ARG A 100 -10.07 -12.91 -11.51
N ILE A 101 -9.75 -13.41 -10.32
CA ILE A 101 -10.75 -14.06 -9.44
C ILE A 101 -11.89 -13.08 -9.11
N ALA A 102 -11.58 -11.82 -8.81
CA ALA A 102 -12.60 -10.82 -8.53
C ALA A 102 -13.51 -10.54 -9.74
N LEU A 103 -12.93 -10.39 -10.93
CA LEU A 103 -13.67 -10.16 -12.19
C LEU A 103 -14.53 -11.38 -12.58
N GLU A 104 -14.01 -12.60 -12.49
CA GLU A 104 -14.77 -13.83 -12.71
C GLU A 104 -15.95 -13.95 -11.74
N ASN A 105 -15.75 -13.50 -10.50
CA ASN A 105 -16.80 -13.38 -9.52
C ASN A 105 -17.64 -12.12 -9.67
N GLY A 106 -17.52 -11.33 -10.75
CA GLY A 106 -18.33 -10.13 -11.01
C GLY A 106 -18.24 -9.04 -9.94
N ILE A 107 -17.09 -8.90 -9.29
CA ILE A 107 -16.82 -7.86 -8.28
C ILE A 107 -16.06 -6.71 -8.93
N ARG A 108 -16.38 -5.48 -8.55
CA ARG A 108 -15.62 -4.30 -8.97
C ARG A 108 -14.19 -4.37 -8.42
N THR A 109 -13.20 -4.06 -9.23
CA THR A 109 -11.81 -3.98 -8.76
C THR A 109 -11.31 -2.55 -8.84
N ALA A 110 -10.39 -2.18 -7.95
CA ALA A 110 -9.67 -0.91 -8.00
C ALA A 110 -8.24 -1.07 -7.47
N ARG A 111 -7.32 -0.23 -7.94
CA ARG A 111 -5.97 -0.10 -7.39
C ARG A 111 -5.84 1.18 -6.57
N LEU A 112 -4.92 1.20 -5.61
CA LEU A 112 -4.57 2.44 -4.92
C LEU A 112 -3.92 3.44 -5.91
N PRO A 113 -4.13 4.75 -5.72
CA PRO A 113 -3.62 5.77 -6.63
C PRO A 113 -2.12 6.05 -6.38
N LEU A 114 -1.26 5.02 -6.44
CA LEU A 114 0.16 5.14 -6.12
C LEU A 114 0.88 5.99 -7.18
N SER A 115 0.75 5.62 -8.46
CA SER A 115 1.43 6.30 -9.57
C SER A 115 0.99 7.76 -9.74
N GLU A 116 -0.24 8.07 -9.31
CA GLU A 116 -0.81 9.41 -9.36
C GLU A 116 -0.21 10.33 -8.28
N ASN A 117 0.20 9.77 -7.15
CA ASN A 117 0.58 10.53 -5.95
C ASN A 117 2.08 10.46 -5.61
N VAL A 118 2.78 9.41 -6.02
CA VAL A 118 4.20 9.18 -5.70
C VAL A 118 4.94 8.47 -6.83
N VAL A 119 6.22 8.75 -6.94
CA VAL A 119 7.14 7.99 -7.80
C VAL A 119 7.74 6.87 -6.96
N MET A 120 7.51 5.62 -7.36
CA MET A 120 7.97 4.45 -6.62
C MET A 120 9.31 3.93 -7.16
N LYS A 121 10.19 3.47 -6.25
CA LYS A 121 11.43 2.75 -6.61
C LYS A 121 11.18 1.32 -7.06
N ASN A 122 10.21 0.69 -6.41
CA ASN A 122 9.95 -0.74 -6.48
C ASN A 122 8.49 -1.01 -6.92
N SER A 123 8.11 -2.29 -6.92
CA SER A 123 6.78 -2.77 -7.30
C SER A 123 5.61 -2.03 -6.59
N PRO A 124 4.49 -1.79 -7.32
CA PRO A 124 3.21 -1.28 -6.78
C PRO A 124 2.50 -2.24 -5.82
N VAL A 125 2.99 -3.47 -5.70
CA VAL A 125 2.41 -4.45 -4.78
C VAL A 125 2.78 -4.09 -3.34
N LEU A 126 1.76 -3.75 -2.56
CA LEU A 126 1.90 -3.41 -1.16
C LEU A 126 1.47 -4.59 -0.26
N PRO A 127 2.17 -4.81 0.88
CA PRO A 127 1.67 -5.62 1.98
C PRO A 127 0.27 -5.16 2.43
N ILE A 128 -0.54 -6.12 2.87
CA ILE A 128 -1.92 -5.91 3.31
C ILE A 128 -2.07 -4.84 4.41
N ASP A 129 -1.14 -4.79 5.35
CA ASP A 129 -1.06 -3.78 6.41
C ASP A 129 -0.81 -2.38 5.86
N GLN A 130 0.08 -2.24 4.86
CA GLN A 130 0.33 -0.96 4.20
C GLN A 130 -0.88 -0.49 3.37
N CYS A 131 -1.52 -1.39 2.62
CA CYS A 131 -2.76 -1.07 1.91
C CYS A 131 -3.83 -0.54 2.87
N PHE A 132 -4.02 -1.23 4.00
CA PHE A 132 -4.99 -0.83 5.00
C PHE A 132 -4.65 0.50 5.65
N ASP A 133 -3.40 0.71 6.09
CA ASP A 133 -3.01 1.95 6.76
C ASP A 133 -3.17 3.17 5.84
N ILE A 134 -2.95 3.00 4.53
CA ILE A 134 -3.20 4.05 3.53
C ILE A 134 -4.69 4.39 3.48
N ILE A 135 -5.57 3.38 3.37
CA ILE A 135 -7.03 3.58 3.33
C ILE A 135 -7.53 4.19 4.64
N LEU A 136 -7.01 3.72 5.78
CA LEU A 136 -7.34 4.21 7.11
C LEU A 136 -6.92 5.66 7.31
N GLY A 137 -5.80 6.09 6.71
CA GLY A 137 -5.41 7.49 6.71
C GLY A 137 -6.36 8.36 5.90
N VAL A 138 -6.77 7.91 4.71
CA VAL A 138 -7.69 8.65 3.84
C VAL A 138 -9.09 8.72 4.44
N SER A 139 -9.58 7.65 5.05
CA SER A 139 -10.86 7.68 5.77
C SER A 139 -10.84 8.61 6.98
N GLN A 140 -9.67 9.04 7.46
CA GLN A 140 -9.51 10.05 8.51
C GLN A 140 -9.27 11.46 7.95
N GLY A 141 -9.46 11.67 6.65
CA GLY A 141 -9.37 12.99 6.00
C GLY A 141 -7.99 13.33 5.46
N LYS A 142 -7.03 12.39 5.43
CA LYS A 142 -5.76 12.63 4.74
C LYS A 142 -5.95 12.57 3.23
N THR A 143 -5.18 13.37 2.49
CA THR A 143 -5.02 13.16 1.05
C THR A 143 -4.33 11.82 0.77
N TRP A 144 -4.53 11.27 -0.42
CA TRP A 144 -3.86 10.03 -0.85
C TRP A 144 -2.33 10.16 -0.74
N GLN A 145 -1.76 11.22 -1.31
CA GLN A 145 -0.33 11.50 -1.22
C GLN A 145 0.17 11.53 0.21
N LYS A 146 -0.54 12.20 1.12
CA LYS A 146 -0.16 12.25 2.54
C LYS A 146 -0.21 10.89 3.20
N SER A 147 -1.27 10.13 2.95
CA SER A 147 -1.44 8.80 3.53
C SER A 147 -0.35 7.84 3.04
N ILE A 148 -0.07 7.85 1.73
CA ILE A 148 1.00 7.05 1.12
C ILE A 148 2.37 7.41 1.69
N MET A 149 2.71 8.70 1.78
CA MET A 149 4.00 9.18 2.33
C MET A 149 4.16 8.92 3.83
N ASP A 150 3.05 8.79 4.57
CA ASP A 150 3.11 8.43 5.99
C ASP A 150 3.45 6.96 6.20
N VAL A 151 2.89 6.09 5.37
CA VAL A 151 2.98 4.61 5.48
C VAL A 151 4.23 4.05 4.79
N LEU A 152 4.53 4.54 3.59
CA LEU A 152 5.66 4.03 2.81
C LEU A 152 6.95 4.74 3.18
N SER A 153 8.03 3.96 3.27
CA SER A 153 9.37 4.50 3.54
C SER A 153 10.05 5.02 2.27
N TYR A 154 11.05 5.88 2.43
CA TYR A 154 11.92 6.35 1.34
C TYR A 154 12.62 5.23 0.56
N ARG A 155 12.73 4.02 1.14
CA ARG A 155 13.25 2.84 0.41
C ARG A 155 12.31 2.40 -0.70
N ARG A 156 11.02 2.75 -0.63
CA ARG A 156 10.02 2.44 -1.65
C ARG A 156 9.69 3.62 -2.56
N LEU A 157 10.07 4.85 -2.17
CA LEU A 157 9.64 6.09 -2.82
C LEU A 157 10.84 6.90 -3.32
N LEU A 158 10.80 7.33 -4.59
CA LEU A 158 11.79 8.23 -5.19
C LEU A 158 11.48 9.69 -4.82
N ALA A 159 10.22 10.10 -4.99
CA ALA A 159 9.74 11.44 -4.71
C ALA A 159 8.19 11.45 -4.68
N PRO A 160 7.54 12.46 -4.07
CA PRO A 160 6.15 12.76 -4.38
C PRO A 160 6.01 13.16 -5.85
N THR A 161 4.87 12.87 -6.49
CA THR A 161 4.56 13.50 -7.78
C THR A 161 4.22 14.97 -7.55
N ASN A 162 4.79 15.87 -8.35
CA ASN A 162 4.54 17.32 -8.26
C ASN A 162 3.14 17.76 -8.76
N ASN A 163 2.22 16.82 -8.98
CA ASN A 163 0.87 17.13 -9.44
C ASN A 163 -0.03 17.42 -8.25
N VAL A 164 0.12 18.60 -7.66
CA VAL A 164 -0.97 19.25 -6.95
C VAL A 164 -2.05 19.54 -7.99
N GLN A 165 -3.10 18.71 -8.05
CA GLN A 165 -4.30 19.06 -8.80
C GLN A 165 -5.04 20.16 -8.02
N THR A 166 -4.71 21.41 -8.29
CA THR A 166 -5.68 22.50 -8.20
C THR A 166 -6.63 22.41 -9.39
N PRO A 167 -7.94 22.70 -9.22
CA PRO A 167 -8.86 22.72 -10.35
C PRO A 167 -8.50 23.86 -11.31
N GLU A 168 -8.57 23.55 -12.61
CA GLU A 168 -8.51 24.43 -13.80
C GLU A 168 -7.15 24.94 -14.30
N SER A 169 -6.66 24.37 -15.41
CA SER A 169 -6.90 24.89 -16.78
C SER A 169 -5.80 24.45 -17.76
N SER A 170 -6.23 24.03 -18.93
CA SER A 170 -5.49 23.47 -20.07
C SER A 170 -4.36 24.35 -20.62
N LYS A 171 -3.23 23.73 -21.03
CA LYS A 171 -2.64 23.83 -22.39
C LYS A 171 -1.43 22.89 -22.58
N ASN A 172 -1.36 22.37 -23.81
CA ASN A 172 -0.35 21.48 -24.40
C ASN A 172 1.10 21.95 -24.21
N GLU A 173 2.05 21.01 -24.18
CA GLU A 173 3.08 20.89 -25.23
C GLU A 173 3.83 19.54 -25.19
N GLN A 174 4.07 19.02 -26.39
CA GLN A 174 4.77 17.77 -26.70
C GLN A 174 6.29 17.91 -26.53
N SER A 175 6.94 16.89 -25.98
CA SER A 175 8.24 16.44 -26.51
C SER A 175 8.43 14.96 -26.23
N GLY A 176 8.65 14.19 -27.30
CA GLY A 176 8.98 12.77 -27.23
C GLY A 176 10.47 12.54 -27.05
N ILE A 177 10.85 11.47 -26.35
CA ILE A 177 12.13 10.78 -26.53
C ILE A 177 11.90 9.26 -26.46
N VAL A 178 12.67 8.58 -27.29
CA VAL A 178 12.56 7.23 -27.86
C VAL A 178 13.31 6.16 -27.03
N SER A 179 12.73 4.96 -27.01
CA SER A 179 13.30 3.58 -26.93
C SER A 179 14.29 3.13 -25.84
N GLY A 180 14.03 1.92 -25.31
CA GLY A 180 15.07 0.91 -25.02
C GLY A 180 14.82 0.07 -23.75
N PRO A 181 14.91 -1.28 -23.78
CA PRO A 181 14.62 -2.12 -22.62
C PRO A 181 15.80 -2.12 -21.64
N ILE A 182 15.55 -1.76 -20.37
CA ILE A 182 16.56 -1.79 -19.32
C ILE A 182 16.71 -3.23 -18.81
N LYS A 183 17.88 -3.82 -19.09
CA LYS A 183 18.40 -5.03 -18.43
C LYS A 183 18.64 -4.72 -16.95
N MET A 184 17.70 -5.06 -16.07
CA MET A 184 17.84 -4.88 -14.61
C MET A 184 17.49 -6.13 -13.80
N GLU A 185 17.23 -7.26 -14.47
CA GLU A 185 16.77 -8.49 -13.81
C GLU A 185 17.91 -9.37 -13.28
N SER A 186 19.14 -9.27 -13.82
CA SER A 186 20.26 -10.13 -13.41
C SER A 186 21.00 -9.68 -12.15
N ASP A 187 20.84 -8.42 -11.76
CA ASP A 187 21.65 -7.83 -10.68
C ASP A 187 20.96 -7.95 -9.30
N MET A 188 19.64 -8.21 -9.28
CA MET A 188 18.88 -8.44 -8.04
C MET A 188 19.16 -9.80 -7.40
N GLU A 189 19.46 -10.84 -8.20
CA GLU A 189 19.65 -12.19 -7.67
C GLU A 189 21.00 -12.31 -6.91
N LYS A 190 22.03 -11.59 -7.37
CA LYS A 190 23.35 -11.55 -6.73
C LYS A 190 23.36 -10.74 -5.42
N ALA A 191 22.48 -9.76 -5.28
CA ALA A 191 22.40 -8.96 -4.06
C ALA A 191 21.82 -9.77 -2.87
N TYR A 192 20.99 -10.77 -3.14
CA TYR A 192 20.35 -11.60 -2.11
C TYR A 192 21.25 -12.71 -1.56
N GLU A 193 22.20 -13.23 -2.35
CA GLU A 193 23.12 -14.29 -1.92
C GLU A 193 24.27 -13.78 -1.03
N ASN A 194 24.70 -12.53 -1.21
CA ASN A 194 25.81 -11.95 -0.45
C ASN A 194 25.49 -11.63 1.02
N GLU A 195 24.21 -11.55 1.40
CA GLU A 195 23.82 -11.30 2.81
C GLU A 195 23.98 -12.55 3.71
N GLN A 196 24.20 -13.75 3.15
CA GLN A 196 24.31 -14.99 3.94
C GLN A 196 25.74 -15.42 4.31
N SER A 197 26.81 -14.79 3.79
CA SER A 197 28.19 -15.30 3.94
C SER A 197 29.06 -14.67 5.02
N GLY A 198 28.57 -13.66 5.77
CA GLY A 198 29.13 -13.30 7.08
C GLY A 198 30.64 -13.04 7.18
N ILE A 199 31.21 -12.23 6.29
CA ILE A 199 32.58 -11.68 6.46
C ILE A 199 32.49 -10.15 6.53
N VAL A 200 32.97 -9.59 7.65
CA VAL A 200 33.07 -8.15 7.93
C VAL A 200 34.52 -7.74 7.72
N ASP A 201 34.78 -6.71 6.90
CA ASP A 201 35.93 -5.80 7.03
C ASP A 201 35.61 -4.43 6.40
N ASP A 202 36.29 -3.40 6.94
CA ASP A 202 35.92 -1.98 7.07
C ASP A 202 36.23 -1.07 5.81
N PRO A 203 36.10 0.28 5.87
CA PRO A 203 35.05 1.10 5.26
C PRO A 203 35.42 1.72 3.89
N ILE A 204 34.64 1.41 2.85
CA ILE A 204 34.52 2.24 1.64
C ILE A 204 33.10 2.80 1.65
N LYS A 205 32.94 4.12 1.85
CA LYS A 205 31.65 4.81 1.62
C LYS A 205 31.32 4.67 0.13
N SER A 206 30.53 3.66 -0.19
CA SER A 206 30.20 3.29 -1.56
C SER A 206 29.27 4.36 -2.17
N LYS A 207 29.29 4.53 -3.50
CA LYS A 207 28.39 5.46 -4.20
C LYS A 207 26.91 5.24 -3.84
N SER A 208 26.53 4.00 -3.56
CA SER A 208 25.20 3.61 -3.07
C SER A 208 24.83 4.22 -1.72
N ASP A 209 25.79 4.39 -0.80
CA ASP A 209 25.52 4.99 0.52
C ASP A 209 25.23 6.50 0.41
N MET A 210 25.93 7.19 -0.50
CA MET A 210 25.69 8.61 -0.76
C MET A 210 24.35 8.85 -1.47
N GLU A 211 24.01 8.02 -2.45
CA GLU A 211 22.72 8.09 -3.14
C GLU A 211 21.55 7.84 -2.18
N TYR A 212 21.69 6.83 -1.31
CA TYR A 212 20.72 6.52 -0.26
C TYR A 212 20.51 7.68 0.73
N ALA A 213 21.59 8.32 1.16
CA ALA A 213 21.52 9.48 2.05
C ALA A 213 20.81 10.67 1.39
N SER A 214 21.09 10.91 0.10
CA SER A 214 20.44 11.98 -0.67
C SER A 214 18.93 11.73 -0.83
N ASP A 215 18.53 10.52 -1.18
CA ASP A 215 17.13 10.16 -1.35
C ASP A 215 16.36 10.22 -0.03
N LYS A 216 16.98 9.79 1.08
CA LYS A 216 16.40 9.92 2.41
C LYS A 216 16.14 11.38 2.76
N LEU A 217 17.10 12.27 2.52
CA LEU A 217 16.97 13.69 2.80
C LEU A 217 15.82 14.31 1.98
N ARG A 218 15.77 14.04 0.67
CA ARG A 218 14.69 14.50 -0.22
C ARG A 218 13.32 14.04 0.26
N PHE A 219 13.21 12.77 0.68
CA PHE A 219 11.97 12.22 1.22
C PHE A 219 11.53 12.92 2.50
N GLU A 220 12.46 13.15 3.43
CA GLU A 220 12.16 13.84 4.69
C GLU A 220 11.77 15.31 4.48
N GLU A 221 12.43 16.01 3.54
CA GLU A 221 12.07 17.37 3.14
C GLU A 221 10.67 17.44 2.53
N ALA A 222 10.35 16.53 1.60
CA ALA A 222 9.02 16.44 1.01
C ALA A 222 7.94 16.18 2.06
N ARG A 223 8.21 15.27 3.00
CA ARG A 223 7.29 14.95 4.10
C ARG A 223 7.10 16.15 5.03
N LYS A 224 8.15 16.91 5.33
CA LYS A 224 8.07 18.16 6.11
C LYS A 224 7.21 19.21 5.41
N LYS A 225 7.44 19.46 4.12
CA LYS A 225 6.65 20.41 3.32
C LYS A 225 5.17 20.03 3.30
N LEU A 226 4.87 18.75 3.08
CA LEU A 226 3.49 18.25 3.06
C LEU A 226 2.80 18.40 4.43
N ASN A 227 3.51 18.14 5.53
CA ASN A 227 2.98 18.38 6.88
C ASN A 227 2.74 19.87 7.17
N GLN A 228 3.55 20.78 6.61
CA GLN A 228 3.36 22.22 6.76
C GLN A 228 2.14 22.72 5.97
N ALA A 229 1.99 22.29 4.72
CA ALA A 229 0.86 22.65 3.87
C ALA A 229 -0.49 22.28 4.52
N VAL A 230 -0.60 21.07 5.08
CA VAL A 230 -1.82 20.62 5.79
C VAL A 230 -2.14 21.49 7.01
N LYS A 231 -1.12 21.99 7.73
CA LYS A 231 -1.34 22.89 8.87
C LYS A 231 -1.83 24.27 8.44
N MET A 232 -1.34 24.79 7.32
CA MET A 232 -1.74 26.09 6.79
C MET A 232 -3.20 26.07 6.30
N ASP A 233 -3.58 25.04 5.54
CA ASP A 233 -4.95 24.84 5.03
C ASP A 233 -5.96 24.69 6.19
N SER A 234 -5.56 23.99 7.25
CA SER A 234 -6.38 23.89 8.47
C SER A 234 -6.53 25.22 9.20
N SER A 235 -5.57 26.15 9.11
CA SER A 235 -5.65 27.46 9.77
C SER A 235 -6.43 28.51 8.97
N GLU A 236 -6.48 28.38 7.65
CA GLU A 236 -7.26 29.28 6.78
C GLU A 236 -8.77 28.98 6.83
N MET A 237 -9.17 27.75 7.18
CA MET A 237 -10.59 27.40 7.36
C MET A 237 -11.24 27.93 8.66
N PHE A 238 -10.48 28.53 9.58
CA PHE A 238 -11.01 29.05 10.87
C PHE A 238 -10.84 30.57 11.05
N ASN A 239 -10.52 31.32 10.00
CA ASN A 239 -10.53 32.78 9.96
C ASN A 239 -11.56 33.31 8.97
#